data_AF-A0A934SVY7-F1
#
_entry.id   AF-A0A934SVY7-F1
#
_cell.length_a   1.000
_cell.length_b   1.000
_cell.length_c   1.000
_cell.angle_alpha   90.00
_cell.angle_beta   90.00
_cell.angle_gamma   90.00
#
_symmetry.space_group_name_H-M   'P 1'
#
loop_
_entity.id
_entity.type
_entity.pdbx_description
1 polymer ?
#
loop_
_entity_poly.entity_id
_entity_poly.type
_entity_poly.pdbx_seq_one_letter_code
_entity_poly.pdbx_strand_id
1 'polypeptide(L)'
;MLVVALGAYGVASGGAHGAECASNARGRTACGNGNEGAMVNRNTGNVVTTQKGPYGANTTESSRGGKAVTKNGKGVYTAPGGTTCVRTANGQECR
;
A
#
# COMPACT_ATOMS: atom_id res chain seq x y z
N MET A 1 -18.16 21.15 -40.20
CA MET A 1 -19.00 21.06 -39.00
C MET A 1 -18.22 20.29 -37.94
N LEU A 2 -17.69 21.02 -36.96
CA LEU A 2 -16.97 20.51 -35.81
C LEU A 2 -17.81 20.86 -34.58
N VAL A 3 -18.42 19.87 -33.94
CA VAL A 3 -18.92 19.96 -32.57
C VAL A 3 -18.90 18.56 -31.96
N VAL A 4 -17.93 18.26 -31.09
CA VAL A 4 -18.15 17.32 -29.98
C VAL A 4 -17.70 18.03 -28.71
N ALA A 5 -18.68 18.24 -27.86
CA ALA A 5 -18.66 19.14 -26.73
C ALA A 5 -17.81 18.61 -25.56
N LEU A 6 -17.14 19.57 -24.93
CA LEU A 6 -16.66 19.60 -23.56
C LEU A 6 -17.57 18.83 -22.58
N GLY A 7 -16.96 17.88 -21.87
CA GLY A 7 -17.46 17.32 -20.61
C GLY A 7 -16.32 17.24 -19.61
N ALA A 8 -15.96 18.38 -19.03
CA ALA A 8 -14.95 18.49 -17.99
C ALA A 8 -15.47 17.87 -16.68
N TYR A 9 -14.89 16.75 -16.26
CA TYR A 9 -14.74 16.46 -14.83
C TYR A 9 -13.25 16.56 -14.54
N GLY A 10 -12.85 17.71 -14.00
CA GLY A 10 -11.45 18.00 -13.68
C GLY A 10 -10.90 16.96 -12.70
N VAL A 11 -10.01 16.09 -13.17
CA VAL A 11 -8.97 15.56 -12.31
C VAL A 11 -7.97 16.69 -12.14
N ALA A 12 -8.03 17.34 -10.98
CA ALA A 12 -6.97 18.21 -10.51
C ALA A 12 -5.72 17.34 -10.35
N SER A 13 -4.89 17.29 -11.40
CA SER A 13 -3.50 16.83 -11.30
C SER A 13 -2.72 17.92 -10.57
N GLY A 14 -2.93 18.02 -9.26
CA GLY A 14 -2.07 18.82 -8.39
C GLY A 14 -0.68 18.22 -8.45
N GLY A 15 0.25 18.92 -9.10
CA GLY A 15 1.67 18.62 -9.04
C GLY A 15 2.16 18.78 -7.61
N ALA A 16 2.16 17.70 -6.85
CA ALA A 16 2.95 17.56 -5.66
C ALA A 16 4.16 16.70 -6.04
N HIS A 17 5.34 17.30 -6.05
CA HIS A 17 6.58 16.55 -5.93
C HIS A 17 6.59 15.95 -4.51
N GLY A 18 5.84 14.87 -4.31
CA GLY A 18 5.49 14.34 -2.99
C GLY A 18 4.36 13.33 -3.09
N ALA A 19 4.71 12.07 -3.33
CA ALA A 19 3.86 10.88 -3.47
C ALA A 19 2.88 10.86 -4.66
N GLU A 20 3.13 9.96 -5.62
CA GLU A 20 2.19 9.64 -6.69
C GLU A 20 1.03 8.79 -6.18
N CYS A 21 -0.20 9.29 -6.38
CA CYS A 21 -1.44 8.61 -6.02
C CYS A 21 -2.21 8.15 -7.26
N ALA A 22 -2.58 6.87 -7.32
CA ALA A 22 -3.41 6.28 -8.35
C ALA A 22 -4.65 5.62 -7.75
N SER A 23 -5.81 5.82 -8.37
CA SER A 23 -7.08 5.19 -7.95
C SER A 23 -7.64 4.31 -9.06
N ASN A 24 -8.35 3.23 -8.71
CA ASN A 24 -9.04 2.37 -9.68
C ASN A 24 -10.57 2.36 -9.47
N ALA A 25 -11.29 1.82 -10.46
CA ALA A 25 -12.75 1.70 -10.45
C ALA A 25 -13.29 0.82 -9.29
N ARG A 26 -12.43 0.03 -8.63
CA ARG A 26 -12.79 -0.77 -7.46
C ARG A 26 -12.68 0.03 -6.15
N GLY A 27 -12.50 1.36 -6.21
CA GLY A 27 -12.42 2.22 -5.03
C GLY A 27 -11.11 2.10 -4.25
N ARG A 28 -10.07 1.48 -4.83
CA ARG A 28 -8.74 1.42 -4.22
C ARG A 28 -7.90 2.61 -4.65
N THR A 29 -7.25 3.26 -3.69
CA THR A 29 -6.31 4.36 -3.92
C THR A 29 -4.96 3.95 -3.36
N ALA A 30 -3.91 3.97 -4.18
CA ALA A 30 -2.53 3.71 -3.78
C ALA A 30 -1.71 4.98 -3.96
N CYS A 31 -1.03 5.43 -2.93
CA CYS A 31 -0.11 6.57 -2.93
C CYS A 31 1.29 6.08 -2.58
N GLY A 32 2.34 6.67 -3.16
CA GLY A 32 3.71 6.38 -2.72
C GLY A 32 4.78 7.27 -3.33
N ASN A 33 5.92 7.36 -2.66
CA ASN A 33 7.06 8.23 -3.03
C ASN A 33 8.39 7.46 -3.14
N GLY A 34 8.34 6.12 -3.25
CA GLY A 34 9.52 5.24 -3.32
C GLY A 34 10.09 4.79 -1.96
N ASN A 35 9.82 5.53 -0.88
CA ASN A 35 10.19 5.14 0.50
C ASN A 35 8.96 4.77 1.33
N GLU A 36 7.85 5.43 1.07
CA GLU A 36 6.58 5.26 1.76
C GLU A 36 5.47 5.01 0.75
N GLY A 37 4.48 4.23 1.18
CA GLY A 37 3.30 3.96 0.41
C GLY A 37 2.08 3.77 1.30
N ALA A 38 0.92 4.09 0.79
CA ALA A 38 -0.36 3.87 1.45
C ALA A 38 -1.37 3.36 0.42
N MET A 39 -2.18 2.39 0.80
CA MET A 39 -3.27 1.86 -0.01
C MET A 39 -4.55 1.89 0.80
N VAL A 40 -5.57 2.55 0.29
CA VAL A 40 -6.88 2.65 0.92
C VAL A 40 -7.89 1.90 0.07
N ASN A 41 -8.63 0.99 0.68
CA ASN A 41 -9.81 0.38 0.08
C ASN A 41 -11.06 1.06 0.63
N ARG A 42 -11.62 2.01 -0.13
CA ARG A 42 -12.78 2.81 0.30
C ARG A 42 -14.03 1.98 0.56
N ASN A 43 -14.20 0.86 -0.15
CA ASN A 43 -15.37 -0.01 0.04
C ASN A 43 -15.36 -0.70 1.42
N THR A 44 -14.18 -0.88 2.01
CA THR A 44 -14.04 -1.67 3.25
C THR A 44 -13.36 -0.91 4.39
N GLY A 45 -13.04 0.37 4.19
CA GLY A 45 -12.29 1.21 5.12
C GLY A 45 -10.87 0.71 5.46
N ASN A 46 -10.34 -0.28 4.73
CA ASN A 46 -9.05 -0.87 5.06
C ASN A 46 -7.93 0.01 4.53
N VAL A 47 -6.94 0.30 5.37
CA VAL A 47 -5.76 1.07 5.03
C VAL A 47 -4.54 0.18 5.21
N VAL A 48 -3.68 0.14 4.20
CA VAL A 48 -2.40 -0.57 4.25
C VAL A 48 -1.31 0.44 4.02
N THR A 49 -0.44 0.66 5.00
CA THR A 49 0.75 1.51 4.86
C THR A 49 1.97 0.64 4.63
N THR A 50 2.97 1.16 3.95
CA THR A 50 4.27 0.54 3.77
C THR A 50 5.35 1.59 3.93
N GLN A 51 6.39 1.28 4.67
CA GLN A 51 7.52 2.17 4.89
C GLN A 51 8.82 1.38 4.77
N LYS A 52 9.76 1.93 4.01
CA LYS A 52 11.11 1.44 3.84
C LYS A 52 11.98 2.01 4.96
N GLY A 53 12.47 1.13 5.83
CA GLY A 53 13.34 1.48 6.94
C GLY A 53 14.81 1.65 6.54
N PRO A 54 15.65 2.18 7.45
CA PRO A 54 17.04 2.59 7.20
C PRO A 54 18.03 1.46 6.84
N TYR A 55 17.58 0.21 6.75
CA TYR A 55 18.41 -0.94 6.37
C TYR A 55 17.79 -1.77 5.24
N GLY A 56 16.90 -1.16 4.45
CA GLY A 56 16.20 -1.81 3.33
C GLY A 56 15.11 -2.80 3.76
N ALA A 57 14.72 -2.81 5.04
CA ALA A 57 13.57 -3.56 5.51
C ALA A 57 12.29 -2.78 5.16
N ASN A 58 11.32 -3.44 4.54
CA ASN A 58 10.00 -2.87 4.30
C ASN A 58 9.04 -3.33 5.38
N THR A 59 8.47 -2.37 6.11
CA THR A 59 7.39 -2.63 7.07
C THR A 59 6.07 -2.30 6.38
N THR A 60 5.14 -3.24 6.36
CA THR A 60 3.78 -3.06 5.89
C THR A 60 2.83 -3.24 7.06
N GLU A 61 1.90 -2.33 7.25
CA GLU A 61 0.92 -2.38 8.33
C GLU A 61 -0.49 -2.18 7.77
N SER A 62 -1.45 -2.92 8.30
CA SER A 62 -2.85 -2.85 7.93
C SER A 62 -3.66 -2.32 9.12
N SER A 63 -4.59 -1.41 8.88
CA SER A 63 -5.50 -0.87 9.91
C SER A 63 -6.40 -1.93 10.56
N ARG A 64 -6.41 -3.15 10.02
CA ARG A 64 -7.04 -4.33 10.61
C ARG A 64 -6.13 -5.13 11.57
N GLY A 65 -4.98 -4.60 11.95
CA GLY A 65 -4.07 -5.19 12.94
C GLY A 65 -3.02 -6.15 12.38
N GLY A 66 -2.91 -6.30 11.06
CA GLY A 66 -1.85 -7.09 10.45
C GLY A 66 -0.58 -6.27 10.23
N LYS A 67 0.59 -6.81 10.60
CA LYS A 67 1.90 -6.14 10.37
C LYS A 67 2.89 -7.11 9.77
N ALA A 68 3.63 -6.70 8.75
CA ALA A 68 4.68 -7.50 8.13
C ALA A 68 5.97 -6.68 8.04
N VAL A 69 7.10 -7.31 8.29
CA VAL A 69 8.44 -6.76 8.07
C VAL A 69 9.17 -7.70 7.15
N THR A 70 9.62 -7.21 6.00
CA THR A 70 10.31 -8.01 5.00
C THR A 70 11.65 -7.41 4.64
N LYS A 71 12.66 -8.26 4.43
CA LYS A 71 13.99 -7.86 3.96
C LYS A 71 14.62 -9.04 3.21
N ASN A 72 15.15 -8.79 2.02
CA ASN A 72 15.88 -9.77 1.22
C ASN A 72 15.11 -11.10 1.03
N GLY A 73 13.82 -11.04 0.72
CA GLY A 73 12.96 -12.21 0.53
C GLY A 73 12.58 -12.97 1.80
N LYS A 74 13.10 -12.55 2.97
CA LYS A 74 12.71 -13.06 4.30
C LYS A 74 11.75 -12.08 4.95
N GLY A 75 10.97 -12.54 5.92
CA GLY A 75 10.11 -11.62 6.66
C GLY A 75 9.44 -12.22 7.87
N VAL A 76 8.94 -11.36 8.73
CA VAL A 76 8.11 -11.70 9.88
C VAL A 76 6.78 -11.01 9.68
N TYR A 77 5.66 -11.71 9.82
CA TYR A 77 4.34 -11.09 9.81
C TYR A 77 3.51 -11.53 11.00
N THR A 78 2.75 -10.60 11.56
CA THR A 78 1.77 -10.82 12.62
C THR A 78 0.39 -10.69 11.99
N ALA A 79 -0.41 -11.75 12.12
CA ALA A 79 -1.79 -11.78 11.68
C ALA A 79 -2.67 -10.94 12.63
N PRO A 80 -3.86 -10.49 12.18
CA PRO A 80 -4.82 -9.79 13.03
C PRO A 80 -5.19 -10.51 14.34
N GLY A 81 -5.07 -11.85 14.37
CA GLY A 81 -5.29 -12.67 15.57
C GLY A 81 -4.08 -12.80 16.50
N GLY A 82 -3.00 -12.07 16.26
CA GLY A 82 -1.78 -12.08 17.08
C GLY A 82 -0.75 -13.16 16.71
N THR A 83 -1.13 -14.18 15.93
CA THR A 83 -0.21 -15.21 15.44
C THR A 83 0.92 -14.58 14.64
N THR A 84 2.16 -14.90 14.98
CA THR A 84 3.35 -14.39 14.32
C THR A 84 4.00 -15.48 13.50
N CYS A 85 4.18 -15.23 12.22
CA CYS A 85 4.82 -16.13 11.29
C CYS A 85 6.15 -15.56 10.79
N VAL A 86 7.12 -16.44 10.61
CA VAL A 86 8.43 -16.13 10.05
C VAL A 86 8.57 -16.86 8.73
N ARG A 87 8.98 -16.14 7.70
CA ARG A 87 9.35 -16.66 6.39
C ARG A 87 10.85 -16.54 6.23
N THR A 88 11.50 -17.68 6.08
CA THR A 88 12.93 -17.79 5.78
C THR A 88 13.12 -18.17 4.31
N ALA A 89 14.38 -18.32 3.87
CA ALA A 89 14.67 -18.81 2.52
C ALA A 89 14.22 -20.27 2.32
N ASN A 90 14.10 -21.03 3.40
CA ASN A 90 13.91 -22.49 3.37
C ASN A 90 12.49 -22.91 3.76
N GLY A 91 11.59 -21.98 4.10
CA GLY A 91 10.22 -22.30 4.51
C GLY A 91 9.52 -21.19 5.28
N GLN A 92 8.33 -21.50 5.79
CA GLN A 92 7.53 -20.62 6.63
C GLN A 92 7.11 -21.37 7.90
N GLU A 93 7.17 -20.68 9.03
CA GLU A 93 6.77 -21.18 10.35
C GLU A 93 5.88 -20.14 11.04
N CYS A 94 4.96 -20.58 11.91
CA CYS A 94 4.01 -19.72 12.63
C CYS A 94 3.93 -20.12 14.10
N ARG A 95 3.85 -19.14 14.99
CA ARG A 95 3.72 -19.29 16.43
C ARG A 95 2.66 -18.37 17.01
#